data_AF-A0A7K2MZY4-F1
#
_entry.id   AF-A0A7K2MZY4-F1
#
_cell.length_a   1.000
_cell.length_b   1.000
_cell.length_c   1.000
_cell.angle_alpha   90.00
_cell.angle_beta   90.00
_cell.angle_gamma   90.00
#
_symmetry.space_group_name_H-M   'P 1'
#
loop_
_entity.id
_entity.type
_entity.pdbx_description
1 polymer ?
#
loop_
_entity_poly.entity_id
_entity_poly.type
_entity_poly.pdbx_seq_one_letter_code
_entity_poly.pdbx_strand_id
1 'polypeptide(L)'
;ALAPLAAALGTDVDTAATRLLDAGTDQVKSVVDDLVREYRLDTDAAVLVGGGGGAASVTPHLAARTDMTGRIARHNEVISPIGVALALVREQVERIVPGATQEQILAVRAEAERAVVAQGAAADGVEVEVTVDPQTNVVRAVATGATELRTQDRAHRTD
;
A
#
# COMPACT_ATOMS: atom_id res chain seq x y z
N ALA A 1 24.40 16.43 17.91
CA ALA A 1 24.77 15.05 17.53
C ALA A 1 25.84 14.98 16.43
N LEU A 2 25.90 15.91 15.47
CA LEU A 2 26.78 15.81 14.29
C LEU A 2 28.21 16.33 14.47
N ALA A 3 28.49 17.15 15.49
CA ALA A 3 29.84 17.69 15.71
C ALA A 3 30.95 16.62 15.88
N PRO A 4 30.74 15.50 16.59
CA PRO A 4 31.74 14.42 16.63
C PRO A 4 32.00 13.77 15.27
N LEU A 5 30.95 13.61 14.45
CA LEU A 5 31.07 13.08 13.09
C LEU A 5 31.88 14.03 12.20
N ALA A 6 31.58 15.33 12.27
CA ALA A 6 32.31 16.36 11.53
C ALA A 6 33.80 16.38 11.89
N ALA A 7 34.13 16.30 13.18
CA ALA A 7 35.51 16.21 13.66
C ALA A 7 36.21 14.94 13.15
N ALA A 8 35.54 13.78 13.19
CA ALA A 8 36.08 12.51 12.69
C ALA A 8 36.32 12.52 11.17
N LEU A 9 35.50 13.25 10.42
CA LEU A 9 35.61 13.40 8.97
C LEU A 9 36.51 14.57 8.53
N GLY A 10 37.04 15.36 9.47
CA GLY A 10 37.87 16.53 9.18
C GLY A 10 37.13 17.61 8.37
N THR A 11 35.84 17.81 8.64
CA THR A 11 34.98 18.75 7.89
C THR A 11 34.06 19.53 8.83
N ASP A 12 33.30 20.48 8.30
CA ASP A 12 32.31 21.24 9.07
C ASP A 12 31.02 20.43 9.30
N VAL A 13 30.17 20.91 10.21
CA VAL A 13 28.95 20.20 10.62
C VAL A 13 27.95 20.04 9.47
N ASP A 14 27.81 21.04 8.61
CA ASP A 14 26.82 21.04 7.52
C ASP A 14 27.25 20.08 6.42
N THR A 15 28.54 20.06 6.08
CA THR A 15 29.12 19.09 5.16
C THR A 15 28.99 17.66 5.70
N ALA A 16 29.25 17.45 7.00
CA ALA A 16 29.06 16.16 7.62
C ALA A 16 27.58 15.71 7.63
N ALA A 17 26.64 16.63 7.88
CA ALA A 17 25.21 16.37 7.80
C ALA A 17 24.79 15.95 6.39
N THR A 18 25.26 16.69 5.38
CA THR A 18 24.97 16.43 3.96
C THR A 18 25.48 15.05 3.56
N ARG A 19 26.74 14.74 3.88
CA ARG A 19 27.33 13.42 3.59
C ARG A 19 26.59 12.27 4.28
N LEU A 20 26.12 12.49 5.51
CA LEU A 20 25.31 11.51 6.22
C LEU A 20 23.98 11.25 5.50
N LEU A 21 23.30 12.31 5.05
CA LEU A 21 22.05 12.19 4.31
C LEU A 21 22.28 11.59 2.92
N ASP A 22 23.36 11.93 2.22
CA ASP A 22 23.74 11.32 0.95
C ASP A 22 23.88 9.80 1.12
N ALA A 23 24.74 9.37 2.05
CA ALA A 23 24.95 7.96 2.33
C ALA A 23 23.67 7.24 2.78
N GLY A 24 22.85 7.90 3.61
CA GLY A 24 21.57 7.35 4.08
C GLY A 24 20.50 7.24 2.99
N THR A 25 20.61 8.03 1.92
CA THR A 25 19.64 8.04 0.81
C THR A 25 20.09 7.25 -0.41
N ASP A 26 21.37 6.86 -0.53
CA ASP A 26 21.89 6.13 -1.70
C ASP A 26 21.14 4.82 -1.98
N GLN A 27 20.81 4.04 -0.94
CA GLN A 27 20.03 2.81 -1.11
C GLN A 27 18.61 3.11 -1.62
N VAL A 28 17.97 4.15 -1.08
CA VAL A 28 16.62 4.56 -1.51
C VAL A 28 16.67 5.06 -2.95
N LYS A 29 17.70 5.83 -3.32
CA LYS A 29 17.92 6.31 -4.68
C LYS A 29 18.02 5.14 -5.67
N SER A 30 18.80 4.11 -5.35
CA SER A 30 18.93 2.93 -6.22
C SER A 30 17.58 2.27 -6.50
N VAL A 31 16.75 2.10 -5.47
CA VAL A 31 15.40 1.52 -5.61
C VAL A 31 14.49 2.42 -6.45
N VAL A 32 14.53 3.74 -6.22
CA VAL A 32 13.76 4.71 -7.01
C VAL A 32 14.19 4.70 -8.47
N ASP A 33 15.49 4.72 -8.76
CA ASP A 33 16.03 4.67 -10.13
C ASP A 33 15.60 3.38 -10.85
N ASP A 34 15.55 2.25 -10.14
CA ASP A 34 15.09 0.97 -10.68
C ASP A 34 13.60 0.99 -11.01
N LEU A 35 12.76 1.51 -10.12
CA LEU A 35 11.32 1.66 -10.36
C LEU A 35 11.03 2.62 -11.51
N VAL A 36 11.73 3.77 -11.57
CA VAL A 36 11.59 4.72 -12.67
C VAL A 36 11.90 4.04 -14.01
N ARG A 37 12.96 3.23 -14.07
CA ARG A 37 13.36 2.51 -15.28
C ARG A 37 12.38 1.40 -15.65
N GLU A 38 11.98 0.58 -14.68
CA GLU A 38 11.10 -0.57 -14.87
C GLU A 38 9.73 -0.14 -15.39
N TYR A 39 9.13 0.87 -14.75
CA TYR A 39 7.82 1.38 -15.11
C TYR A 39 7.86 2.49 -16.16
N ARG A 40 9.05 2.86 -16.64
CA ARG A 40 9.28 3.95 -17.63
C ARG A 40 8.59 5.25 -17.20
N LEU A 41 8.78 5.61 -15.93
CA LEU A 41 8.19 6.81 -15.36
C LEU A 41 8.87 8.06 -15.91
N ASP A 42 8.07 9.08 -16.20
CA ASP A 42 8.57 10.43 -16.44
C ASP A 42 8.91 11.08 -15.10
N THR A 43 10.19 11.37 -14.88
CA THR A 43 10.68 11.94 -13.62
C THR A 43 10.18 13.35 -13.35
N ASP A 44 9.81 14.10 -14.40
CA ASP A 44 9.27 15.45 -14.28
C ASP A 44 7.81 15.43 -13.78
N ALA A 45 7.09 14.36 -14.09
CA ALA A 45 5.71 14.14 -13.64
C ALA A 45 5.62 13.34 -12.33
N ALA A 46 6.64 12.53 -12.03
CA ALA A 46 6.67 11.69 -10.84
C ALA A 46 6.92 12.50 -9.56
N VAL A 47 6.24 12.09 -8.47
CA VAL A 47 6.36 12.74 -7.16
C VAL A 47 6.81 11.72 -6.12
N LEU A 48 7.89 12.02 -5.42
CA LEU A 48 8.33 11.26 -4.26
C LEU A 48 7.46 11.62 -3.05
N VAL A 49 6.66 10.66 -2.57
CA VAL A 49 5.77 10.85 -1.42
C VAL A 49 6.33 10.12 -0.19
N GLY A 50 6.79 10.90 0.79
CA GLY A 50 7.35 10.40 2.04
C GLY A 50 6.30 9.93 3.05
N GLY A 51 6.46 8.70 3.53
CA GLY A 51 5.69 8.11 4.64
C GLY A 51 6.61 7.59 5.75
N GLY A 52 6.06 7.36 6.94
CA GLY A 52 6.80 6.89 8.11
C GLY A 52 7.68 7.96 8.77
N GLY A 53 8.27 7.62 9.92
CA GLY A 53 9.04 8.57 10.74
C GLY A 53 10.31 9.13 10.08
N GLY A 54 10.86 8.44 9.07
CA GLY A 54 12.04 8.89 8.32
C GLY A 54 11.74 9.84 7.16
N ALA A 55 10.46 10.10 6.85
CA ALA A 55 10.05 10.86 5.67
C ALA A 55 10.67 12.26 5.62
N ALA A 56 10.74 12.94 6.77
CA ALA A 56 11.27 14.30 6.86
C ALA A 56 12.77 14.41 6.54
N SER A 57 13.54 13.33 6.71
CA SER A 57 14.97 13.31 6.42
C SER A 57 15.26 12.76 5.03
N VAL A 58 14.57 11.70 4.62
CA VAL A 58 14.85 10.98 3.36
C VAL A 58 14.22 11.69 2.16
N THR A 59 12.93 12.00 2.23
CA THR A 59 12.17 12.45 1.04
C THR A 59 12.64 13.78 0.48
N PRO A 60 12.76 14.88 1.26
CA PRO A 60 13.20 16.15 0.70
C PRO A 60 14.66 16.11 0.23
N HIS A 61 15.53 15.38 0.94
CA HIS A 61 16.94 15.25 0.55
C HIS A 61 17.09 14.47 -0.76
N LEU A 62 16.40 13.33 -0.88
CA LEU A 62 16.41 12.53 -2.09
C LEU A 62 15.85 13.30 -3.29
N ALA A 63 14.70 13.97 -3.09
CA ALA A 63 14.06 14.80 -4.11
C ALA A 63 15.02 15.87 -4.67
N ALA A 64 15.75 16.56 -3.79
CA ALA A 64 16.76 17.53 -4.20
C ALA A 64 17.93 16.87 -4.97
N ARG A 65 18.39 15.68 -4.54
CA ARG A 65 19.48 14.94 -5.22
C ARG A 65 19.10 14.39 -6.59
N THR A 66 17.81 14.13 -6.83
CA THR A 66 17.32 13.54 -8.08
C THR A 66 16.57 14.52 -8.96
N ASP A 67 16.51 15.80 -8.59
CA ASP A 67 15.73 16.83 -9.27
C ASP A 67 14.25 16.45 -9.47
N MET A 68 13.68 15.72 -8.50
CA MET A 68 12.29 15.28 -8.52
C MET A 68 11.45 16.11 -7.55
N THR A 69 10.15 16.18 -7.81
CA THR A 69 9.23 16.79 -6.83
C THR A 69 9.06 15.87 -5.62
N GLY A 70 9.29 16.39 -4.41
CA GLY A 70 9.12 15.66 -3.16
C GLY A 70 8.06 16.28 -2.25
N ARG A 71 7.24 15.45 -1.58
CA ARG A 71 6.35 15.90 -0.50
C ARG A 71 6.18 14.84 0.58
N ILE A 72 5.90 15.27 1.80
CA ILE A 72 5.59 14.38 2.91
C ILE A 72 4.06 14.17 2.97
N ALA A 73 3.62 12.94 3.21
CA ALA A 73 2.20 12.65 3.42
C ALA A 73 1.68 13.33 4.70
N ARG A 74 0.43 13.82 4.68
CA ARG A 74 -0.18 14.55 5.82
C ARG A 74 -0.16 13.75 7.13
N HIS A 75 -0.40 12.45 7.05
CA HIS A 75 -0.42 11.51 8.18
C HIS A 75 0.71 10.47 8.01
N ASN A 76 1.91 10.95 7.67
CA ASN A 76 3.06 10.10 7.35
C ASN A 76 3.39 9.11 8.49
N GLU A 77 3.23 9.53 9.74
CA GLU A 77 3.51 8.77 10.94
C GLU A 77 2.59 7.54 11.13
N VAL A 78 1.39 7.56 10.53
CA VAL A 78 0.39 6.47 10.60
C VAL A 78 -0.01 5.96 9.21
N ILE A 79 0.83 6.19 8.19
CA ILE A 79 0.50 5.78 6.81
C ILE A 79 0.27 4.27 6.69
N SER A 80 1.04 3.44 7.41
CA SER A 80 0.91 1.98 7.33
C SER A 80 -0.40 1.48 7.97
N PRO A 81 -0.79 1.91 9.19
CA PRO A 81 -2.12 1.62 9.73
C PRO A 81 -3.27 2.06 8.83
N ILE A 82 -3.17 3.23 8.18
CA ILE A 82 -4.18 3.69 7.22
C ILE A 82 -4.31 2.73 6.05
N GLY A 83 -3.17 2.26 5.49
CA GLY A 83 -3.16 1.30 4.39
C GLY A 83 -3.86 -0.02 4.75
N VAL A 84 -3.61 -0.55 5.95
CA VAL A 84 -4.29 -1.77 6.44
C VAL A 84 -5.79 -1.52 6.60
N ALA A 85 -6.17 -0.37 7.15
CA ALA A 85 -7.56 -0.01 7.41
C ALA A 85 -8.38 0.21 6.12
N LEU A 86 -7.72 0.58 5.02
CA LEU A 86 -8.33 0.79 3.70
C LEU A 86 -8.15 -0.42 2.76
N ALA A 87 -7.55 -1.51 3.22
CA ALA A 87 -7.28 -2.66 2.37
C ALA A 87 -8.58 -3.36 1.95
N LEU A 88 -8.67 -3.73 0.67
CA LEU A 88 -9.75 -4.57 0.19
C LEU A 88 -9.48 -6.02 0.59
N VAL A 89 -10.48 -6.66 1.19
CA VAL A 89 -10.49 -8.09 1.45
C VAL A 89 -10.97 -8.78 0.18
N ARG A 90 -10.26 -9.82 -0.24
CA ARG A 90 -10.60 -10.59 -1.44
C ARG A 90 -10.54 -12.07 -1.13
N GLU A 91 -11.59 -12.78 -1.51
CA GLU A 91 -11.69 -14.23 -1.33
C GLU A 91 -12.09 -14.90 -2.64
N GLN A 92 -11.56 -16.10 -2.87
CA GLN A 92 -11.81 -16.88 -4.08
C GLN A 92 -12.32 -18.27 -3.71
N VAL A 93 -13.49 -18.63 -4.25
CA VAL A 93 -14.10 -19.95 -4.09
C VAL A 93 -14.19 -20.62 -5.46
N GLU A 94 -13.67 -21.84 -5.56
CA GLU A 94 -13.77 -22.67 -6.76
C GLU A 94 -14.50 -23.99 -6.46
N ARG A 95 -15.37 -24.42 -7.37
CA ARG A 95 -16.07 -25.70 -7.31
C ARG A 95 -16.08 -26.38 -8.68
N ILE A 96 -15.84 -27.68 -8.70
CA ILE A 96 -16.03 -28.50 -9.89
C ILE A 96 -17.50 -28.93 -9.93
N VAL A 97 -18.24 -28.41 -10.91
CA VAL A 97 -19.68 -28.62 -11.09
C VAL A 97 -19.98 -28.98 -12.55
N PRO A 98 -19.97 -30.27 -12.91
CA PRO A 98 -20.33 -30.71 -14.25
C PRO A 98 -21.76 -30.30 -14.61
N GLY A 99 -21.92 -29.62 -15.75
CA GLY A 99 -23.24 -29.13 -16.18
C GLY A 99 -23.87 -28.11 -15.22
N ALA A 100 -23.05 -27.18 -14.70
CA ALA A 100 -23.44 -26.20 -13.70
C ALA A 100 -24.80 -25.53 -14.00
N THR A 101 -25.75 -25.70 -13.08
CA THR A 101 -27.04 -25.03 -13.13
C THR A 101 -26.94 -23.61 -12.58
N GLN A 102 -27.93 -22.76 -12.89
CA GLN A 102 -28.01 -21.41 -12.34
C GLN A 102 -28.01 -21.42 -10.80
N GLU A 103 -28.71 -22.37 -10.18
CA GLU A 103 -28.75 -22.52 -8.71
C GLU A 103 -27.36 -22.84 -8.14
N GLN A 104 -26.61 -23.73 -8.77
CA GLN A 104 -25.25 -24.07 -8.34
C GLN A 104 -24.29 -22.90 -8.51
N ILE A 105 -24.40 -22.14 -9.60
CA ILE A 105 -23.60 -20.93 -9.83
C ILE A 105 -23.88 -19.88 -8.74
N LEU A 106 -25.16 -19.66 -8.41
CA LEU A 106 -25.57 -18.75 -7.34
C LEU A 106 -25.11 -19.23 -5.97
N ALA A 107 -25.06 -20.55 -5.73
CA ALA A 107 -24.55 -21.11 -4.49
C ALA A 107 -23.05 -20.82 -4.30
N VAL A 108 -22.24 -20.98 -5.35
CA VAL A 108 -20.79 -20.66 -5.33
C VAL A 108 -20.58 -19.15 -5.13
N ARG A 109 -21.39 -18.31 -5.81
CA ARG A 109 -21.39 -16.85 -5.60
C ARG A 109 -21.64 -16.49 -4.13
N ALA A 110 -22.72 -17.04 -3.56
CA ALA A 110 -23.10 -16.77 -2.17
C ALA A 110 -22.08 -17.30 -1.16
N GLU A 111 -21.35 -18.37 -1.50
CA GLU A 111 -20.25 -18.86 -0.68
C GLU A 111 -19.08 -17.87 -0.62
N ALA A 112 -18.63 -17.37 -1.77
CA ALA A 112 -17.56 -16.36 -1.82
C ALA A 112 -17.96 -15.07 -1.08
N GLU A 113 -19.20 -14.63 -1.26
CA GLU A 113 -19.76 -13.46 -0.55
C GLU A 113 -19.72 -13.66 0.97
N ARG A 114 -20.19 -14.80 1.48
CA ARG A 114 -20.12 -15.10 2.92
C ARG A 114 -18.68 -15.20 3.42
N ALA A 115 -17.78 -15.76 2.63
CA ALA A 115 -16.40 -15.94 3.02
C ALA A 115 -15.65 -14.61 3.17
N VAL A 116 -15.87 -13.65 2.25
CA VAL A 116 -15.24 -12.33 2.34
C VAL A 116 -15.83 -11.50 3.51
N VAL A 117 -17.13 -11.62 3.77
CA VAL A 117 -17.78 -10.98 4.95
C VAL A 117 -17.24 -11.57 6.25
N ALA A 118 -17.06 -12.89 6.33
CA ALA A 118 -16.48 -13.55 7.49
C ALA A 118 -15.03 -13.09 7.78
N GLN A 119 -14.31 -12.61 6.75
CA GLN A 119 -12.99 -12.02 6.87
C GLN A 119 -13.00 -10.52 7.22
N GLY A 120 -14.18 -9.93 7.42
CA GLY A 120 -14.36 -8.56 7.89
C GLY A 120 -14.68 -7.55 6.79
N ALA A 121 -15.07 -7.99 5.60
CA ALA A 121 -15.62 -7.08 4.58
C ALA A 121 -17.02 -6.58 4.98
N ALA A 122 -17.30 -5.31 4.67
CA ALA A 122 -18.63 -4.72 4.84
C ALA A 122 -19.60 -5.34 3.83
N ALA A 123 -20.68 -5.97 4.33
CA ALA A 123 -21.57 -6.78 3.50
C ALA A 123 -22.28 -5.98 2.39
N ASP A 124 -22.57 -4.71 2.62
CA ASP A 124 -23.22 -3.81 1.66
C ASP A 124 -22.30 -3.39 0.49
N GLY A 125 -20.99 -3.54 0.66
CA GLY A 125 -19.97 -3.16 -0.33
C GLY A 125 -19.25 -4.33 -0.99
N VAL A 126 -19.75 -5.56 -0.87
CA VAL A 126 -19.12 -6.73 -1.51
C VAL A 126 -19.52 -6.85 -2.98
N GLU A 127 -18.52 -6.90 -3.85
CA GLU A 127 -18.66 -7.23 -5.27
C GLU A 127 -18.22 -8.67 -5.52
N VAL A 128 -18.98 -9.43 -6.31
CA VAL A 128 -18.66 -10.82 -6.65
C VAL A 128 -18.67 -11.02 -8.16
N GLU A 129 -17.52 -11.42 -8.70
CA GLU A 129 -17.36 -11.85 -10.08
C GLU A 129 -17.42 -13.38 -10.16
N VAL A 130 -18.21 -13.93 -11.09
CA VAL A 130 -18.33 -15.37 -11.28
C VAL A 130 -17.94 -15.74 -12.70
N THR A 131 -17.03 -16.71 -12.83
CA THR A 131 -16.60 -17.28 -14.10
C THR A 131 -16.92 -18.78 -14.12
N VAL A 132 -17.43 -19.27 -15.25
CA VAL A 132 -17.66 -20.70 -15.47
C VAL A 132 -16.76 -21.17 -16.62
N ASP A 133 -15.90 -22.15 -16.33
CA ASP A 133 -15.11 -22.85 -17.32
C ASP A 133 -15.76 -24.20 -17.65
N PRO A 134 -16.41 -24.35 -18.81
CA PRO A 134 -17.07 -25.59 -19.19
C PRO A 134 -16.11 -26.72 -19.57
N GLN A 135 -14.83 -26.42 -19.88
CA GLN A 135 -13.85 -27.44 -20.24
C GLN A 135 -13.38 -28.19 -19.00
N THR A 136 -13.16 -27.46 -17.92
CA THR A 136 -12.73 -28.01 -16.63
C THR A 136 -13.89 -28.28 -15.67
N ASN A 137 -15.11 -27.88 -16.04
CA ASN A 137 -16.30 -27.86 -15.20
C ASN A 137 -16.11 -27.02 -13.93
N VAL A 138 -15.27 -25.99 -13.96
CA VAL A 138 -14.99 -25.14 -12.78
C VAL A 138 -15.91 -23.93 -12.77
N VAL A 139 -16.66 -23.76 -11.68
CA VAL A 139 -17.31 -22.50 -11.32
C VAL A 139 -16.44 -21.80 -10.30
N ARG A 140 -16.08 -20.56 -10.60
CA ARG A 140 -15.21 -19.73 -9.77
C ARG A 140 -15.91 -18.44 -9.40
N ALA A 141 -15.97 -18.14 -8.11
CA ALA A 141 -16.45 -16.86 -7.61
C ALA A 141 -15.29 -16.13 -6.90
N VAL A 142 -15.07 -14.87 -7.26
CA VAL A 142 -14.13 -13.97 -6.61
C VAL A 142 -14.93 -12.86 -5.97
N ALA A 143 -14.93 -12.79 -4.65
CA ALA A 143 -15.57 -11.74 -3.89
C ALA A 143 -14.52 -10.73 -3.39
N THR A 144 -14.78 -9.44 -3.54
CA THR A 144 -13.93 -8.36 -3.03
C THR A 144 -14.79 -7.35 -2.29
N GLY A 145 -14.34 -6.88 -1.13
CA GLY A 145 -15.04 -5.85 -0.36
C GLY A 145 -14.09 -5.04 0.52
N ALA A 146 -14.46 -3.80 0.83
CA ALA A 146 -13.71 -3.00 1.79
C ALA A 146 -13.89 -3.56 3.20
N THR A 147 -12.84 -3.48 4.03
CA THR A 147 -12.96 -3.86 5.44
C THR A 147 -13.98 -2.97 6.14
N GLU A 148 -14.76 -3.53 7.06
CA GLU A 148 -15.59 -2.74 7.96
C GLU A 148 -14.69 -1.88 8.85
N LEU A 149 -14.56 -0.60 8.49
CA LEU A 149 -14.05 0.41 9.41
C LEU A 149 -15.09 0.59 10.53
N ARG A 150 -14.94 -0.18 11.61
CA ARG A 150 -15.63 0.14 12.86
C ARG A 150 -15.06 1.44 13.40
N THR A 151 -15.56 2.56 12.91
CA THR A 151 -15.39 3.86 13.56
C THR A 151 -16.04 3.76 14.93
N GLN A 152 -15.26 3.36 15.94
CA GLN A 152 -15.58 3.75 17.30
C GLN A 152 -15.45 5.26 17.30
N ASP A 153 -16.60 5.93 17.20
CA ASP A 153 -16.68 7.37 17.28
C ASP A 153 -16.17 7.79 18.66
N ARG A 154 -14.88 8.17 18.72
CA ARG A 154 -14.21 8.61 19.95
C ARG A 154 -14.52 10.08 20.27
N ALA A 155 -15.42 10.73 19.52
CA ALA A 155 -15.85 12.10 19.75
C ALA A 155 -16.73 12.28 21.01
N HIS A 156 -17.01 11.22 21.76
CA HIS A 156 -17.75 11.28 23.04
C HIS A 156 -16.96 10.69 24.21
N ARG A 157 -15.80 11.28 24.51
CA ARG A 157 -15.22 11.16 25.85
C ARG A 157 -14.56 12.46 26.28
N THR A 158 -15.40 13.46 26.51
CA THR A 158 -15.12 14.55 27.44
C THR A 158 -16.16 14.43 28.53
N ASP A 159 -15.72 13.87 29.66
CA ASP A 159 -16.18 14.18 31.02
C ASP A 159 -14.95 14.06 31.92
#